data_AF-A0A840DSS3-F1
#
_entry.id   AF-A0A840DSS3-F1
#
_cell.length_a   1.000
_cell.length_b   1.000
_cell.length_c   1.000
_cell.angle_alpha   90.00
_cell.angle_beta   90.00
_cell.angle_gamma   90.00
#
_symmetry.space_group_name_H-M   'P 1'
#
loop_
_entity.id
_entity.type
_entity.pdbx_description
1 polymer ?
#
loop_
_entity_poly.entity_id
_entity_poly.type
_entity_poly.pdbx_seq_one_letter_code
_entity_poly.pdbx_strand_id
1 'polypeptide(L)'
;MVAAYNLWMPEAKREIFNPYSEAERLQMMLSCSLKAVSGGFRHIPIRYIIDPPHGLFDAILARQIAIHILHYQFEVPRRRIVAMQVRKQTAIFLALQVINRRLEEPVFAKAYRRWAGRAMDLFFKEIRKAAA
;
A
#
# COMPACT_ATOMS: atom_id res chain seq x y z
N MET A 1 -15.53 -20.55 -12.34
CA MET A 1 -16.51 -19.52 -12.75
C MET A 1 -16.55 -18.45 -11.67
N VAL A 2 -16.50 -17.21 -12.13
CA VAL A 2 -16.35 -15.94 -11.42
C VAL A 2 -17.46 -15.70 -10.39
N ALA A 3 -17.10 -15.27 -9.18
CA ALA A 3 -17.98 -14.49 -8.30
C ALA A 3 -17.33 -13.12 -8.05
N ALA A 4 -17.35 -12.28 -9.08
CA ALA A 4 -16.94 -10.88 -9.08
C ALA A 4 -18.11 -9.94 -8.76
N TYR A 5 -18.94 -10.28 -7.76
CA TYR A 5 -20.19 -9.54 -7.50
C TYR A 5 -20.28 -8.81 -6.16
N ASN A 6 -19.20 -8.77 -5.35
CA ASN A 6 -19.21 -8.00 -4.10
C ASN A 6 -18.26 -6.80 -4.08
N LEU A 7 -17.57 -6.47 -5.18
CA LEU A 7 -16.56 -5.40 -5.20
C LEU A 7 -17.06 -4.03 -5.71
N TRP A 8 -18.35 -3.89 -6.00
CA TRP A 8 -18.93 -2.62 -6.44
C TRP A 8 -20.36 -2.44 -5.95
N MET A 9 -20.51 -2.09 -4.67
CA MET A 9 -21.69 -1.38 -4.19
C MET A 9 -21.32 0.10 -4.03
N PRO A 10 -21.93 1.02 -4.79
CA PRO A 10 -21.76 2.45 -4.61
C PRO A 10 -22.68 2.90 -3.47
N GLU A 11 -22.36 2.52 -2.24
CA GLU A 11 -22.94 3.17 -1.08
C GLU A 11 -22.01 4.28 -0.62
N ALA A 12 -22.44 5.50 -0.88
CA ALA A 12 -21.90 6.74 -0.37
C ALA A 12 -22.03 6.81 1.16
N LYS A 13 -21.41 5.90 1.91
CA LYS A 13 -20.90 6.25 3.22
C LYS A 13 -19.56 6.91 2.99
N ARG A 14 -19.52 8.24 3.13
CA ARG A 14 -18.35 8.86 3.74
C ARG A 14 -18.26 8.26 5.15
N GLU A 15 -17.72 7.05 5.26
CA GLU A 15 -17.35 6.48 6.55
C GLU A 15 -16.31 7.44 7.08
N ILE A 16 -16.72 8.18 8.11
CA ILE A 16 -15.84 9.02 8.89
C ILE A 16 -14.74 8.08 9.36
N PHE A 17 -13.56 8.19 8.75
CA PHE A 17 -12.38 7.44 9.14
C PHE A 17 -12.20 7.65 10.65
N ASN A 18 -12.28 6.59 11.44
CA ASN A 18 -12.10 6.64 12.87
C ASN A 18 -10.60 6.49 13.18
N PRO A 19 -9.90 7.57 13.56
CA PRO A 19 -8.47 7.51 13.82
C PRO A 19 -8.14 6.68 15.07
N TYR A 20 -9.12 6.39 15.93
CA TYR A 20 -8.94 5.58 17.14
C TYR A 20 -9.07 4.07 16.86
N SER A 21 -9.74 3.67 15.78
CA SER A 21 -9.82 2.28 15.35
C SER A 21 -8.51 1.80 14.72
N GLU A 22 -7.89 0.78 15.31
CA GLU A 22 -6.62 0.24 14.79
C GLU A 22 -6.78 -0.36 13.39
N ALA A 23 -7.88 -1.09 13.14
CA ALA A 23 -8.15 -1.70 11.84
C ALA A 23 -8.28 -0.65 10.74
N GLU A 24 -9.00 0.45 11.02
CA GLU A 24 -9.16 1.54 10.07
C GLU A 24 -7.86 2.29 9.84
N ARG A 25 -7.04 2.53 10.89
CA ARG A 25 -5.70 3.10 10.73
C ARG A 25 -4.84 2.26 9.79
N LEU A 26 -4.80 0.94 9.99
CA LEU A 26 -4.04 0.03 9.13
C LEU A 26 -4.52 0.08 7.68
N GLN A 27 -5.84 0.06 7.47
CA GLN A 27 -6.42 0.15 6.13
C GLN A 27 -6.11 1.51 5.47
N MET A 28 -6.10 2.59 6.25
CA MET A 28 -5.73 3.92 5.77
C MET A 28 -4.24 3.99 5.39
N MET A 29 -3.34 3.43 6.21
CA MET A 29 -1.90 3.33 5.90
C MET A 29 -1.65 2.56 4.60
N LEU A 30 -2.36 1.43 4.40
CA LEU A 30 -2.29 0.66 3.15
C LEU A 30 -2.78 1.50 1.97
N SER A 31 -3.93 2.16 2.11
CA SER A 31 -4.53 2.99 1.05
C SER A 31 -3.62 4.15 0.67
N CYS A 32 -3.00 4.81 1.64
CA CYS A 32 -2.03 5.89 1.42
C CYS A 32 -0.76 5.38 0.74
N SER A 33 -0.24 4.20 1.13
CA SER A 33 0.93 3.57 0.49
C SER A 33 0.64 3.26 -0.98
N LEU A 34 -0.49 2.63 -1.28
CA LEU A 34 -0.90 2.31 -2.65
C LEU A 34 -1.09 3.56 -3.51
N LYS A 35 -1.75 4.58 -2.97
CA LYS A 35 -1.98 5.86 -3.65
C LYS A 35 -0.68 6.62 -3.92
N ALA A 36 0.26 6.61 -2.98
CA ALA A 36 1.56 7.25 -3.16
C ALA A 36 2.36 6.58 -4.29
N VAL A 37 2.42 5.24 -4.30
CA VAL A 37 3.13 4.48 -5.33
C VAL A 37 2.46 4.62 -6.70
N SER A 38 1.14 4.61 -6.78
CA SER A 38 0.40 4.83 -8.03
C SER A 38 0.78 6.14 -8.73
N GLY A 39 1.18 7.18 -7.99
CA GLY A 39 1.69 8.42 -8.56
C GLY A 39 3.02 8.29 -9.32
N GLY A 40 3.85 7.29 -8.98
CA GLY A 40 5.07 6.93 -9.71
C GLY A 40 4.86 5.92 -10.84
N PHE A 41 3.84 5.07 -10.73
CA PHE A 41 3.48 4.03 -11.70
C PHE A 41 2.20 4.42 -12.44
N ARG A 42 2.18 5.62 -13.05
CA ARG A 42 0.96 6.20 -13.66
C ARG A 42 0.43 5.40 -14.85
N HIS A 43 1.30 4.61 -15.48
CA HIS A 43 0.94 3.71 -16.56
C HIS A 43 0.17 2.47 -16.09
N ILE A 44 0.05 2.25 -14.77
CA ILE A 44 -0.60 1.07 -14.19
C ILE A 44 -1.84 1.51 -13.41
N PRO A 45 -3.00 0.91 -13.67
CA PRO A 45 -4.19 1.20 -12.89
C PRO A 45 -4.03 0.70 -11.45
N ILE A 46 -4.51 1.45 -10.46
CA ILE A 46 -4.33 1.13 -9.04
C ILE A 46 -4.84 -0.27 -8.66
N ARG A 47 -5.88 -0.78 -9.34
CA ARG A 47 -6.38 -2.15 -9.17
C ARG A 47 -5.30 -3.22 -9.41
N TYR A 48 -4.38 -2.99 -10.34
CA TYR A 48 -3.27 -3.91 -10.60
C TYR A 48 -2.14 -3.74 -9.58
N ILE A 49 -2.06 -2.63 -8.84
CA ILE A 49 -1.15 -2.53 -7.69
C ILE A 49 -1.77 -3.25 -6.48
N ILE A 50 -3.10 -3.22 -6.33
CA ILE A 50 -3.84 -3.94 -5.28
C ILE A 50 -3.72 -5.45 -5.47
N ASP A 51 -3.97 -5.92 -6.68
CA ASP A 51 -3.82 -7.33 -7.06
C ASP A 51 -3.04 -7.45 -8.38
N PRO A 52 -1.69 -7.57 -8.30
CA PRO A 52 -0.84 -7.64 -9.48
C PRO A 52 -1.16 -8.85 -10.37
N PRO A 53 -1.49 -8.63 -11.66
CA PRO A 53 -1.56 -9.71 -12.63
C PRO A 53 -0.23 -10.45 -12.74
N HIS A 54 -0.29 -11.74 -13.01
CA HIS A 54 0.92 -12.53 -13.27
C HIS A 54 1.66 -11.97 -14.50
N GLY A 55 2.99 -11.92 -14.45
CA GLY A 55 3.83 -11.42 -15.54
C GLY A 55 3.90 -9.89 -15.67
N LEU A 56 3.04 -9.13 -14.98
CA LEU A 56 3.10 -7.66 -15.01
C LEU A 56 4.08 -7.13 -13.95
N PHE A 57 5.38 -7.16 -14.29
CA PHE A 57 6.46 -6.89 -13.35
C PHE A 57 6.40 -5.52 -12.69
N ASP A 58 6.00 -4.47 -13.42
CA ASP A 58 5.90 -3.14 -12.83
C ASP A 58 4.81 -3.06 -11.76
N ALA A 59 3.69 -3.78 -11.95
CA ALA A 59 2.61 -3.83 -10.99
C ALA A 59 3.04 -4.62 -9.73
N ILE A 60 3.78 -5.70 -9.93
CA ILE A 60 4.39 -6.48 -8.85
C ILE A 60 5.38 -5.60 -8.06
N LEU A 61 6.26 -4.87 -8.75
CA LEU A 61 7.21 -3.96 -8.13
C LEU A 61 6.49 -2.87 -7.33
N ALA A 62 5.48 -2.24 -7.92
CA ALA A 62 4.66 -1.24 -7.22
C ALA A 62 4.04 -1.82 -5.94
N ARG A 63 3.52 -3.06 -5.98
CA ARG A 63 3.00 -3.75 -4.80
C ARG A 63 4.08 -4.02 -3.75
N GLN A 64 5.27 -4.44 -4.17
CA GLN A 64 6.40 -4.67 -3.27
C GLN A 64 6.83 -3.37 -2.56
N ILE A 65 6.88 -2.24 -3.29
CA ILE A 65 7.16 -0.92 -2.72
C ILE A 65 6.11 -0.55 -1.67
N ALA A 66 4.82 -0.73 -1.96
CA ALA A 66 3.76 -0.43 -1.00
C ALA A 66 3.84 -1.29 0.27
N ILE A 67 4.18 -2.59 0.15
CA ILE A 67 4.43 -3.47 1.30
C ILE A 67 5.64 -3.00 2.11
N HIS A 68 6.70 -2.58 1.44
CA HIS A 68 7.90 -2.08 2.10
C HIS A 68 7.65 -0.77 2.86
N ILE A 69 6.89 0.17 2.27
CA ILE A 69 6.45 1.39 2.94
C ILE A 69 5.61 1.06 4.18
N LEU A 70 4.65 0.14 4.08
CA LEU A 70 3.87 -0.30 5.24
C LEU A 70 4.75 -0.81 6.37
N HIS A 71 5.75 -1.62 6.06
CA HIS A 71 6.58 -2.22 7.09
C HIS A 71 7.57 -1.23 7.71
N TYR A 72 8.30 -0.46 6.89
CA TYR A 72 9.41 0.37 7.37
C TYR A 72 9.02 1.82 7.66
N GLN A 73 8.04 2.37 6.94
CA GLN A 73 7.64 3.77 7.11
C GLN A 73 6.47 3.93 8.08
N PHE A 74 5.52 2.99 8.07
CA PHE A 74 4.40 2.95 9.01
C PHE A 74 4.61 1.98 10.18
N GLU A 75 5.77 1.32 10.22
CA GLU A 75 6.16 0.39 11.29
C GLU A 75 5.15 -0.76 11.51
N VAL A 76 4.37 -1.12 10.48
CA VAL A 76 3.38 -2.18 10.60
C VAL A 76 4.09 -3.53 10.71
N PRO A 77 3.83 -4.32 11.78
CA PRO A 77 4.47 -5.62 11.94
C PRO A 77 4.11 -6.57 10.79
N ARG A 78 5.09 -7.35 10.31
CA ARG A 78 4.88 -8.29 9.19
C ARG A 78 3.68 -9.21 9.37
N ARG A 79 3.44 -9.72 10.59
CA ARG A 79 2.29 -10.56 10.92
C ARG A 79 0.95 -9.85 10.66
N ARG A 80 0.87 -8.54 10.92
CA ARG A 80 -0.32 -7.75 10.63
C ARG A 80 -0.51 -7.51 9.14
N ILE A 81 0.58 -7.28 8.39
CA ILE A 81 0.53 -7.13 6.93
C ILE A 81 -0.01 -8.42 6.29
N VAL A 82 0.45 -9.59 6.75
CA VAL A 82 -0.04 -10.91 6.32
C VAL A 82 -1.55 -11.04 6.57
N ALA A 83 -1.99 -10.75 7.80
CA ALA A 83 -3.39 -10.86 8.19
C ALA A 83 -4.30 -9.92 7.39
N MET A 84 -3.93 -8.65 7.24
CA MET A 84 -4.78 -7.66 6.56
C MET A 84 -4.83 -7.83 5.04
N GLN A 85 -3.78 -8.39 4.43
CA GLN A 85 -3.70 -8.56 2.97
C GLN A 85 -4.12 -9.96 2.51
N VAL A 86 -4.36 -10.90 3.42
CA VAL A 86 -4.66 -12.31 3.12
C VAL A 86 -3.60 -12.92 2.18
N ARG A 87 -2.32 -12.64 2.46
CA ARG A 87 -1.17 -13.07 1.63
C ARG A 87 -0.25 -14.00 2.42
N LYS A 88 0.47 -14.87 1.73
CA LYS A 88 1.47 -15.76 2.36
C LYS A 88 2.62 -14.95 2.97
N GLN A 89 3.11 -15.37 4.14
CA GLN A 89 4.24 -14.73 4.83
C GLN A 89 5.50 -14.65 3.96
N THR A 90 5.75 -15.70 3.16
CA THR A 90 6.88 -15.75 2.21
C THR A 90 6.80 -14.65 1.16
N ALA A 91 5.61 -14.31 0.67
CA ALA A 91 5.44 -13.23 -0.30
C ALA A 91 5.79 -11.85 0.30
N ILE A 92 5.40 -11.61 1.55
CA ILE A 92 5.77 -10.39 2.28
C ILE A 92 7.29 -10.33 2.49
N PHE A 93 7.89 -11.43 2.93
CA PHE A 93 9.35 -11.51 3.14
C PHE A 93 10.14 -11.22 1.86
N LEU A 94 9.77 -11.86 0.75
CA LEU A 94 10.41 -11.63 -0.55
C LEU A 94 10.22 -10.19 -1.04
N ALA A 95 9.04 -9.60 -0.86
CA ALA A 95 8.81 -8.20 -1.20
C ALA A 95 9.77 -7.27 -0.45
N LEU A 96 9.96 -7.49 0.86
CA LEU A 96 10.88 -6.69 1.66
C LEU A 96 12.34 -6.86 1.19
N GLN A 97 12.79 -8.10 0.95
CA GLN A 97 14.14 -8.35 0.46
C GLN A 97 14.41 -7.72 -0.91
N VAL A 98 13.46 -7.81 -1.84
CA VAL A 98 13.60 -7.22 -3.18
C VAL A 98 13.76 -5.72 -3.09
N ILE A 99 12.97 -5.03 -2.27
CA ILE A 99 13.08 -3.58 -2.13
C ILE A 99 14.35 -3.19 -1.38
N ASN A 100 14.72 -3.89 -0.30
CA ASN A 100 15.99 -3.64 0.40
C ASN A 100 17.19 -3.71 -0.54
N ARG A 101 17.27 -4.74 -1.41
CA ARG A 101 18.33 -4.85 -2.41
C ARG A 101 18.29 -3.69 -3.42
N ARG A 102 17.10 -3.29 -3.87
CA ARG A 102 16.96 -2.15 -4.81
C ARG A 102 17.33 -0.82 -4.18
N LEU A 103 17.19 -0.66 -2.86
CA LEU A 103 17.59 0.55 -2.14
C LEU A 103 19.12 0.75 -2.12
N GLU A 104 19.91 -0.29 -2.43
CA GLU A 104 21.36 -0.15 -2.64
C GLU A 104 21.68 0.73 -3.86
N GLU A 105 20.76 0.83 -4.84
CA GLU A 105 20.90 1.72 -5.99
C GLU A 105 20.43 3.15 -5.64
N PRO A 106 21.32 4.16 -5.63
CA PRO A 106 20.98 5.52 -5.20
C PRO A 106 19.82 6.17 -5.96
N VAL A 107 19.70 5.88 -7.27
CA VAL A 107 18.60 6.43 -8.10
C VAL A 107 17.26 5.88 -7.62
N PHE A 108 17.19 4.58 -7.35
CA PHE A 108 15.99 3.94 -6.82
C PHE A 108 15.69 4.43 -5.41
N ALA A 109 16.69 4.54 -4.53
CA ALA A 109 16.51 5.06 -3.17
C ALA A 109 15.94 6.49 -3.14
N LYS A 110 16.35 7.35 -4.08
CA LYS A 110 15.79 8.69 -4.25
C LYS A 110 14.31 8.65 -4.66
N ALA A 111 13.94 7.78 -5.60
CA ALA A 111 12.55 7.59 -6.01
C ALA A 111 11.70 7.02 -4.86
N TYR A 112 12.21 6.00 -4.17
CA TYR A 112 11.56 5.37 -3.02
C TYR A 112 11.22 6.38 -1.93
N ARG A 113 12.18 7.23 -1.54
CA ARG A 113 11.96 8.27 -0.51
C ARG A 113 10.81 9.21 -0.86
N ARG A 114 10.62 9.53 -2.15
CA ARG A 114 9.48 10.36 -2.59
C ARG A 114 8.15 9.65 -2.41
N TRP A 115 8.06 8.36 -2.70
CA TRP A 115 6.83 7.59 -2.46
C TRP A 115 6.55 7.40 -0.97
N ALA A 116 7.58 7.07 -0.18
CA ALA A 116 7.45 6.91 1.27
C ALA A 116 6.99 8.22 1.95
N GLY A 117 7.63 9.35 1.62
CA GLY A 117 7.24 10.67 2.11
C GLY A 117 5.80 11.03 1.72
N ARG A 118 5.44 10.84 0.44
CA ARG A 118 4.08 11.09 -0.03
C ARG A 118 3.04 10.21 0.67
N ALA A 119 3.37 8.96 1.02
CA ALA A 119 2.46 8.09 1.76
C ALA A 119 2.18 8.65 3.16
N MET A 120 3.21 9.13 3.86
CA MET A 120 3.07 9.79 5.16
C MET A 120 2.25 11.07 5.07
N ASP A 121 2.53 11.92 4.08
CA ASP A 121 1.79 13.17 3.86
C ASP A 121 0.29 12.92 3.65
N LEU A 122 -0.04 11.90 2.83
CA LEU A 122 -1.41 11.48 2.59
C LEU A 122 -2.06 10.98 3.89
N PHE A 123 -1.36 10.14 4.66
CA PHE A 123 -1.88 9.61 5.91
C PHE A 123 -2.16 10.71 6.94
N PHE A 124 -1.20 11.61 7.16
CA PHE A 124 -1.38 12.74 8.08
C PHE A 124 -2.52 13.66 7.64
N LYS A 125 -2.70 13.86 6.33
CA LYS A 125 -3.83 14.62 5.81
C LYS A 125 -5.17 13.96 6.16
N GLU A 126 -5.29 12.64 6.04
CA GLU A 126 -6.52 11.94 6.41
C GLU A 126 -6.76 11.93 7.93
N ILE A 127 -5.71 11.76 8.75
CA ILE A 127 -5.81 11.87 10.21
C ILE A 127 -6.30 13.26 10.64
N ARG A 128 -5.73 14.34 10.08
CA ARG A 128 -6.16 15.71 10.41
C ARG A 128 -7.62 15.98 10.05
N LYS A 129 -8.08 15.45 8.91
CA LYS A 129 -9.49 15.60 8.49
C LYS A 129 -10.45 14.87 9.42
N ALA A 130 -10.05 13.71 9.95
CA ALA A 130 -10.90 12.92 10.83
C ALA A 130 -10.91 13.42 12.28
N ALA A 131 -9.91 14.22 12.66
CA ALA A 131 -9.83 14.87 13.97
C ALA A 131 -10.49 16.27 14.01
N ALA A 132 -10.96 16.78 12.86
CA ALA A 132 -11.64 18.06 12.71
C ALA A 132 -13.15 17.86 12.67
#